data_AF-A0A4Q4N201-F1
#
_entry.id   AF-A0A4Q4N201-F1
#
_cell.length_a   1.000
_cell.length_b   1.000
_cell.length_c   1.000
_cell.angle_alpha   90.00
_cell.angle_beta   90.00
_cell.angle_gamma   90.00
#
_symmetry.space_group_name_H-M   'P 1'
#
loop_
_entity.id
_entity.type
_entity.pdbx_description
1 polymer ?
#
loop_
_entity_poly.entity_id
_entity_poly.type
_entity_poly.pdbx_seq_one_letter_code
_entity_poly.pdbx_strand_id
1 'polypeptide(L)'
;MPTPMGLNTAIGLYNQRELSFPEDAFAAFAGVQSMLERNHADRFLYGLPEFWFDIALNWTPSSHEGIVRRVPSEQHRSFRQPYQLPSWSWLGWAGQVAFPADAGLRMNDRYPNPCFTVPVTTWYTMPIPSSNERRTIGSGWYKHRLLVRDTSAILPIGWKRIWMDDGDLKKLALGKGIVPDCLLEQKYYFKHDKAKLKYRYPFPASLPYRGEQEAPSLQTAYLFARTERAYMCGQTISPTRVRYKRDGYSFSMWIIRSNGQHVGYIQLHNSKDMEAFGPSESPRSMELVATCKGYTANVSVVGEDWNVFPGEEEANEQRRIGRHLFRTPKACYFVLWIEWIDGVAYRKASGAVAAEAWEQDKEKELVDLILG
;
A
#
# COMPACT_ATOMS: atom_id res chain seq x y z
N MET A 1 -4.15 -5.89 16.77
CA MET A 1 -5.05 -4.81 16.30
C MET A 1 -5.27 -5.00 14.80
N PRO A 2 -6.50 -4.76 14.30
CA PRO A 2 -6.85 -4.90 12.88
C PRO A 2 -6.22 -3.80 12.02
N THR A 3 -4.93 -3.91 11.75
CA THR A 3 -4.20 -2.96 10.89
C THR A 3 -3.63 -3.72 9.71
N PRO A 4 -3.46 -3.12 8.52
CA PRO A 4 -2.90 -3.82 7.36
C PRO A 4 -1.60 -4.55 7.70
N MET A 5 -0.64 -3.87 8.34
CA MET A 5 0.61 -4.49 8.80
C MET A 5 0.42 -5.64 9.81
N GLY A 6 -0.65 -5.59 10.61
CA GLY A 6 -0.99 -6.67 11.55
C GLY A 6 -1.52 -7.93 10.88
N LEU A 7 -1.96 -7.83 9.62
CA LEU A 7 -2.41 -8.96 8.81
C LEU A 7 -1.28 -9.64 8.04
N ASN A 8 -0.10 -8.99 7.92
CA ASN A 8 1.03 -9.48 7.10
C ASN A 8 1.47 -10.91 7.45
N THR A 9 1.47 -11.28 8.74
CA THR A 9 1.80 -12.66 9.14
C THR A 9 0.80 -13.67 8.60
N ALA A 10 -0.51 -13.40 8.70
CA ALA A 10 -1.55 -14.32 8.26
C ALA A 10 -1.58 -14.45 6.73
N ILE A 11 -1.53 -13.31 6.00
CA ILE A 11 -1.53 -13.33 4.53
C ILE A 11 -0.23 -13.94 3.98
N GLY A 12 0.90 -13.68 4.62
CA GLY A 12 2.20 -14.23 4.20
C GLY A 12 2.24 -15.75 4.33
N LEU A 13 1.81 -16.28 5.48
CA LEU A 13 1.71 -17.73 5.71
C LEU A 13 0.71 -18.42 4.78
N TYR A 14 -0.38 -17.73 4.43
CA TYR A 14 -1.35 -18.27 3.48
C TYR A 14 -0.79 -18.27 2.05
N ASN A 15 -0.24 -17.15 1.58
CA ASN A 15 0.07 -16.97 0.18
C ASN A 15 1.34 -17.71 -0.29
N GLN A 16 2.13 -18.22 0.65
CA GLN A 16 3.22 -19.17 0.41
C GLN A 16 2.76 -20.60 0.16
N ARG A 17 1.49 -20.94 0.42
CA ARG A 17 0.99 -22.28 0.19
C ARG A 17 0.86 -22.55 -1.31
N GLU A 18 1.30 -23.73 -1.70
CA GLU A 18 0.99 -24.29 -3.01
C GLU A 18 -0.45 -24.80 -3.00
N LEU A 19 -1.26 -24.29 -3.91
CA LEU A 19 -2.64 -24.72 -4.11
C LEU A 19 -2.68 -25.72 -5.26
N SER A 20 -3.41 -26.82 -5.08
CA SER A 20 -3.63 -27.80 -6.16
C SER A 20 -4.33 -27.15 -7.36
N PHE A 21 -5.27 -26.23 -7.10
CA PHE A 21 -5.98 -25.43 -8.09
C PHE A 21 -5.79 -23.94 -7.78
N PRO A 22 -5.00 -23.20 -8.59
CA PRO A 22 -4.75 -21.77 -8.34
C PRO A 22 -6.02 -20.91 -8.27
N GLU A 23 -7.05 -21.27 -9.01
CA GLU A 23 -8.38 -20.64 -9.03
C GLU A 23 -9.10 -20.68 -7.67
N ASP A 24 -8.81 -21.68 -6.83
CA ASP A 24 -9.43 -21.84 -5.51
C ASP A 24 -8.83 -20.92 -4.44
N ALA A 25 -7.90 -20.02 -4.80
CA ALA A 25 -7.20 -19.17 -3.84
C ALA A 25 -8.14 -18.32 -2.97
N PHE A 26 -9.28 -17.86 -3.49
CA PHE A 26 -10.27 -17.18 -2.65
C PHE A 26 -11.02 -18.19 -1.74
N ALA A 27 -11.52 -19.29 -2.31
CA ALA A 27 -12.27 -20.30 -1.56
C ALA A 27 -11.46 -20.88 -0.39
N ALA A 28 -10.18 -21.17 -0.63
CA ALA A 28 -9.25 -21.65 0.40
C ALA A 28 -8.91 -20.57 1.46
N PHE A 29 -9.02 -19.28 1.13
CA PHE A 29 -8.83 -18.18 2.09
C PHE A 29 -10.11 -17.82 2.86
N ALA A 30 -11.29 -18.16 2.33
CA ALA A 30 -12.58 -17.71 2.85
C ALA A 30 -12.78 -18.03 4.36
N GLY A 31 -12.28 -19.18 4.83
CA GLY A 31 -12.31 -19.53 6.25
C GLY A 31 -11.46 -18.60 7.12
N VAL A 32 -10.26 -18.22 6.65
CA VAL A 32 -9.38 -17.26 7.33
C VAL A 32 -10.02 -15.86 7.29
N GLN A 33 -10.55 -15.45 6.13
CA GLN A 33 -11.27 -14.17 6.00
C GLN A 33 -12.45 -14.09 6.98
N SER A 34 -13.27 -15.12 7.06
CA SER A 34 -14.42 -15.17 7.99
C SER A 34 -13.98 -15.05 9.44
N MET A 35 -12.83 -15.64 9.81
CA MET A 35 -12.26 -15.47 11.14
C MET A 35 -11.75 -14.04 11.38
N LEU A 36 -11.10 -13.42 10.38
CA LEU A 36 -10.64 -12.05 10.44
C LEU A 36 -11.82 -11.08 10.59
N GLU A 37 -12.89 -11.23 9.80
CA GLU A 37 -14.12 -10.43 9.89
C GLU A 37 -14.84 -10.56 11.24
N ARG A 38 -14.77 -11.73 11.90
CA ARG A 38 -15.31 -11.89 13.26
C ARG A 38 -14.45 -11.19 14.32
N ASN A 39 -13.13 -11.21 14.14
CA ASN A 39 -12.17 -10.69 15.11
C ASN A 39 -11.86 -9.20 14.91
N HIS A 40 -12.24 -8.65 13.76
CA HIS A 40 -11.94 -7.29 13.32
C HIS A 40 -13.25 -6.61 12.96
N ALA A 41 -13.44 -5.36 13.36
CA ALA A 41 -14.63 -4.59 13.00
C ALA A 41 -14.54 -4.09 11.54
N ASP A 42 -14.22 -5.00 10.62
CA ASP A 42 -13.91 -4.71 9.22
C ASP A 42 -14.39 -5.84 8.31
N ARG A 43 -14.78 -5.47 7.09
CA ARG A 43 -15.15 -6.39 6.02
C ARG A 43 -13.98 -6.56 5.06
N PHE A 44 -13.98 -7.65 4.30
CA PHE A 44 -12.92 -7.92 3.34
C PHE A 44 -13.47 -8.12 1.93
N LEU A 45 -12.75 -7.55 0.97
CA LEU A 45 -13.00 -7.72 -0.46
C LEU A 45 -11.76 -8.32 -1.11
N TYR A 46 -11.87 -9.57 -1.57
CA TYR A 46 -10.76 -10.40 -2.04
C TYR A 46 -9.52 -10.29 -1.13
N GLY A 47 -9.71 -10.49 0.18
CA GLY A 47 -8.62 -10.46 1.15
C GLY A 47 -8.03 -9.08 1.47
N LEU A 48 -8.58 -7.99 0.92
CA LEU A 48 -8.22 -6.62 1.31
C LEU A 48 -9.22 -6.10 2.36
N PRO A 49 -8.77 -5.55 3.50
CA PRO A 49 -9.62 -4.90 4.48
C PRO A 49 -10.27 -3.63 3.91
N GLU A 50 -11.60 -3.54 3.92
CA GLU A 50 -12.35 -2.40 3.36
C GLU A 50 -12.13 -1.10 4.15
N PHE A 51 -12.03 -1.16 5.48
CA PHE A 51 -11.75 0.02 6.32
C PHE A 51 -10.43 0.69 5.97
N TRP A 52 -9.46 -0.10 5.49
CA TRP A 52 -8.11 0.32 5.14
C TRP A 52 -7.85 0.26 3.63
N PHE A 53 -8.89 0.25 2.80
CA PHE A 53 -8.81 -0.21 1.42
C PHE A 53 -7.73 0.50 0.59
N ASP A 54 -7.69 1.84 0.60
CA ASP A 54 -6.70 2.59 -0.19
C ASP A 54 -5.27 2.26 0.22
N ILE A 55 -5.02 2.06 1.52
CA ILE A 55 -3.70 1.71 2.05
C ILE A 55 -3.36 0.26 1.67
N ALA A 56 -4.31 -0.65 1.86
CA ALA A 56 -4.16 -2.07 1.55
C ALA A 56 -3.96 -2.33 0.05
N LEU A 57 -4.55 -1.50 -0.82
CA LEU A 57 -4.38 -1.56 -2.27
C LEU A 57 -2.94 -1.32 -2.71
N ASN A 58 -2.10 -0.72 -1.85
CA ASN A 58 -0.68 -0.50 -2.11
C ASN A 58 0.22 -1.66 -1.65
N TRP A 59 -0.32 -2.88 -1.42
CA TRP A 59 0.49 -4.07 -1.06
C TRP A 59 1.64 -4.31 -2.05
N THR A 60 2.74 -4.92 -1.62
CA THR A 60 3.87 -5.22 -2.52
C THR A 60 4.43 -6.63 -2.28
N PRO A 61 5.20 -7.19 -3.22
CA PRO A 61 6.00 -8.39 -2.95
C PRO A 61 6.92 -8.15 -1.76
N SER A 62 7.10 -9.17 -0.92
CA SER A 62 7.97 -9.07 0.25
C SER A 62 9.13 -10.07 0.26
N SER A 63 9.33 -10.81 -0.84
CA SER A 63 10.46 -11.73 -1.04
C SER A 63 11.35 -11.30 -2.21
N HIS A 64 12.55 -11.89 -2.26
CA HIS A 64 13.48 -11.74 -3.38
C HIS A 64 13.12 -12.58 -4.61
N GLU A 65 12.21 -13.55 -4.48
CA GLU A 65 11.78 -14.45 -5.55
C GLU A 65 10.67 -13.84 -6.42
N GLY A 66 10.00 -12.82 -5.88
CA GLY A 66 8.88 -12.15 -6.54
C GLY A 66 7.59 -12.92 -6.35
N ILE A 67 6.58 -12.53 -7.12
CA ILE A 67 5.28 -13.18 -7.13
C ILE A 67 4.85 -13.49 -8.56
N VAL A 68 4.08 -14.56 -8.70
CA VAL A 68 3.59 -15.06 -9.98
C VAL A 68 2.08 -14.99 -10.01
N ARG A 69 1.50 -14.58 -11.14
CA ARG A 69 0.06 -14.56 -11.31
C ARG A 69 -0.52 -15.97 -11.17
N ARG A 70 -1.55 -16.14 -10.35
CA ARG A 70 -2.34 -17.38 -10.32
C ARG A 70 -3.16 -17.45 -11.60
N VAL A 71 -2.88 -18.46 -12.41
CA VAL A 71 -3.55 -18.69 -13.70
C VAL A 71 -4.43 -19.94 -13.54
N PRO A 72 -5.73 -19.86 -13.87
CA PRO A 72 -6.63 -21.01 -13.78
C PRO A 72 -6.18 -22.18 -14.65
N SER A 73 -6.46 -23.40 -14.19
CA SER A 73 -6.22 -24.64 -14.91
C SER A 73 -6.99 -24.70 -16.25
N GLU A 74 -6.49 -25.45 -17.23
CA GLU A 74 -7.14 -25.58 -18.56
C GLU A 74 -8.57 -26.13 -18.45
N GLN A 75 -8.82 -27.03 -17.50
CA GLN A 75 -10.14 -27.61 -17.24
C GLN A 75 -11.15 -26.58 -16.71
N HIS A 76 -10.69 -25.51 -16.05
CA HIS A 76 -11.53 -24.40 -15.61
C HIS A 76 -11.66 -23.29 -16.65
N ARG A 77 -10.71 -23.13 -17.59
CA ARG A 77 -10.81 -22.14 -18.68
C ARG A 77 -12.01 -22.41 -19.61
N SER A 78 -12.44 -23.67 -19.74
CA SER A 78 -13.59 -24.08 -20.54
C SER A 78 -14.93 -23.76 -19.88
N PHE A 79 -14.98 -23.68 -18.54
CA PHE A 79 -16.12 -23.16 -17.81
C PHE A 79 -16.04 -21.63 -17.78
N ARG A 80 -16.74 -20.98 -18.72
CA ARG A 80 -16.95 -19.51 -18.71
C ARG A 80 -17.76 -19.09 -17.47
N GLN A 81 -17.15 -19.02 -16.29
CA GLN A 81 -17.71 -18.42 -15.08
C GLN A 81 -16.60 -17.67 -14.30
N PRO A 82 -16.88 -16.48 -13.76
CA PRO A 82 -15.94 -15.37 -13.64
C PRO A 82 -15.31 -15.27 -12.24
N TYR A 83 -14.77 -16.36 -11.70
CA TYR A 83 -13.89 -16.26 -10.52
C TYR A 83 -12.49 -15.83 -10.97
N GLN A 84 -12.42 -14.71 -11.67
CA GLN A 84 -11.17 -14.04 -12.00
C GLN A 84 -10.64 -13.46 -10.70
N LEU A 85 -9.67 -14.15 -10.08
CA LEU A 85 -8.91 -13.55 -9.00
C LEU A 85 -8.35 -12.23 -9.54
N PRO A 86 -8.71 -11.08 -8.96
CA PRO A 86 -8.41 -9.82 -9.62
C PRO A 86 -6.95 -9.42 -9.46
N SER A 87 -6.41 -8.59 -10.38
CA SER A 87 -5.02 -8.15 -10.31
C SER A 87 -4.69 -7.23 -9.16
N TRP A 88 -5.69 -6.47 -8.72
CA TRP A 88 -5.56 -5.55 -7.60
C TRP A 88 -5.53 -6.26 -6.25
N SER A 89 -6.02 -7.51 -6.16
CA SER A 89 -5.96 -8.32 -4.96
C SER A 89 -4.67 -9.15 -4.91
N TRP A 90 -4.08 -9.25 -3.72
CA TRP A 90 -2.93 -10.12 -3.49
C TRP A 90 -3.27 -11.61 -3.66
N LEU A 91 -4.55 -12.00 -3.51
CA LEU A 91 -5.01 -13.39 -3.73
C LEU A 91 -4.82 -13.85 -5.18
N GLY A 92 -4.77 -12.92 -6.14
CA GLY A 92 -4.45 -13.21 -7.54
C GLY A 92 -3.01 -13.64 -7.78
N TRP A 93 -2.14 -13.61 -6.77
CA TRP A 93 -0.71 -13.85 -6.92
C TRP A 93 -0.23 -14.93 -5.94
N ALA A 94 0.72 -15.77 -6.36
CA ALA A 94 1.42 -16.72 -5.52
C ALA A 94 2.80 -16.17 -5.14
N GLY A 95 3.19 -16.32 -3.87
CA GLY A 95 4.45 -15.81 -3.32
C GLY A 95 4.23 -14.86 -2.14
N GLN A 96 5.33 -14.39 -1.53
CA GLN A 96 5.22 -13.54 -0.34
C GLN A 96 4.81 -12.11 -0.71
N VAL A 97 3.78 -11.62 -0.01
CA VAL A 97 3.22 -10.27 -0.16
C VAL A 97 3.12 -9.61 1.22
N ALA A 98 3.17 -8.29 1.24
CA ALA A 98 2.96 -7.51 2.45
C ALA A 98 2.09 -6.27 2.16
N PHE A 99 1.16 -5.98 3.06
CA PHE A 99 0.59 -4.65 3.15
C PHE A 99 1.63 -3.65 3.66
N PRO A 100 1.54 -2.37 3.22
CA PRO A 100 2.47 -1.35 3.67
C PRO A 100 2.30 -1.07 5.17
N ALA A 101 3.40 -0.67 5.81
CA ALA A 101 3.36 -0.03 7.12
C ALA A 101 2.73 1.37 7.00
N ASP A 102 2.24 1.94 8.11
CA ASP A 102 1.74 3.31 8.14
C ASP A 102 2.26 4.05 9.37
N ALA A 103 3.26 4.90 9.17
CA ALA A 103 3.80 5.78 10.20
C ALA A 103 2.79 6.86 10.65
N GLY A 104 1.72 7.08 9.88
CA GLY A 104 0.59 7.92 10.23
C GLY A 104 -0.32 7.31 11.30
N LEU A 105 -0.20 6.01 11.58
CA LEU A 105 -1.05 5.30 12.53
C LEU A 105 -0.44 5.19 13.93
N ARG A 106 0.87 4.95 14.04
CA ARG A 106 1.55 4.65 15.32
C ARG A 106 2.52 5.75 15.73
N MET A 107 2.61 6.01 17.03
CA MET A 107 3.48 7.07 17.58
C MET A 107 4.99 6.75 17.45
N ASN A 108 5.35 5.47 17.55
CA ASN A 108 6.74 5.02 17.66
C ASN A 108 7.23 4.26 16.42
N ASP A 109 6.44 4.21 15.35
CA ASP A 109 6.88 3.58 14.11
C ASP A 109 8.02 4.44 13.53
N ARG A 110 9.18 3.80 13.36
CA ARG A 110 10.38 4.47 12.89
C ARG A 110 10.38 4.56 11.35
N TYR A 111 11.07 5.56 10.85
CA TYR A 111 11.45 5.69 9.45
C TYR A 111 12.25 4.46 9.00
N PRO A 112 12.13 4.04 7.72
CA PRO A 112 11.63 4.81 6.57
C PRO A 112 10.17 4.53 6.16
N ASN A 113 9.32 4.03 7.06
CA ASN A 113 7.96 3.62 6.73
C ASN A 113 7.14 4.73 6.05
N PRO A 114 6.31 4.39 5.04
CA PRO A 114 5.39 5.34 4.45
C PRO A 114 4.35 5.82 5.47
N CYS A 115 3.83 7.02 5.25
CA CYS A 115 2.75 7.62 6.00
C CYS A 115 1.63 7.99 5.04
N PHE A 116 0.45 7.42 5.22
CA PHE A 116 -0.73 7.71 4.41
C PHE A 116 -1.55 8.80 5.09
N THR A 117 -2.00 9.80 4.33
CA THR A 117 -2.56 11.02 4.93
C THR A 117 -3.96 11.33 4.44
N VAL A 118 -4.21 11.13 3.14
CA VAL A 118 -5.47 11.44 2.47
C VAL A 118 -5.71 10.45 1.32
N PRO A 119 -6.86 9.78 1.22
CA PRO A 119 -7.24 9.06 0.00
C PRO A 119 -7.54 10.05 -1.14
N VAL A 120 -7.11 9.76 -2.37
CA VAL A 120 -7.32 10.70 -3.51
C VAL A 120 -8.62 10.45 -4.27
N THR A 121 -9.27 9.32 -4.02
CA THR A 121 -10.51 8.92 -4.70
C THR A 121 -11.42 8.12 -3.78
N THR A 122 -12.65 7.90 -4.23
CA THR A 122 -13.58 6.97 -3.61
C THR A 122 -13.65 5.71 -4.47
N TRP A 123 -13.39 4.57 -3.85
CA TRP A 123 -13.47 3.28 -4.51
C TRP A 123 -14.87 2.69 -4.42
N TYR A 124 -15.24 2.00 -5.49
CA TYR A 124 -16.47 1.23 -5.59
C TYR A 124 -16.13 -0.17 -6.06
N THR A 125 -16.96 -1.14 -5.71
CA THR A 125 -16.90 -2.50 -6.23
C THR A 125 -18.13 -2.84 -7.05
N MET A 126 -17.95 -3.65 -8.09
CA MET A 126 -19.00 -3.96 -9.06
C MET A 126 -18.85 -5.37 -9.65
N PRO A 127 -19.96 -6.05 -10.01
CA PRO A 127 -19.93 -7.43 -10.46
C PRO A 127 -19.34 -7.61 -11.86
N ILE A 128 -19.56 -6.65 -12.76
CA ILE A 128 -19.06 -6.66 -14.15
C ILE A 128 -18.61 -5.25 -14.56
N PRO A 129 -17.67 -5.11 -15.52
CA PRO A 129 -17.13 -3.81 -15.95
C PRO A 129 -18.19 -2.82 -16.44
N SER A 130 -19.22 -3.32 -17.13
CA SER A 130 -20.31 -2.50 -17.70
C SER A 130 -21.43 -2.19 -16.71
N SER A 131 -21.32 -2.63 -15.45
CA SER A 131 -22.37 -2.43 -14.44
C SER A 131 -22.51 -0.95 -14.07
N ASN A 132 -23.75 -0.47 -14.00
CA ASN A 132 -24.06 0.81 -13.37
C ASN A 132 -24.27 0.66 -11.86
N GLU A 133 -24.53 -0.56 -11.38
CA GLU A 133 -24.64 -0.86 -9.96
C GLU A 133 -23.25 -0.97 -9.34
N ARG A 134 -22.99 -0.10 -8.37
CA ARG A 134 -21.69 0.06 -7.70
C ARG A 134 -21.92 0.19 -6.20
N ARG A 135 -21.18 -0.60 -5.42
CA ARG A 135 -21.16 -0.48 -3.95
C ARG A 135 -19.91 0.27 -3.53
N THR A 136 -20.08 1.35 -2.78
CA THR A 136 -18.94 2.08 -2.21
C THR A 136 -18.13 1.19 -1.27
N ILE A 137 -16.81 1.25 -1.40
CA ILE A 137 -15.86 0.67 -0.44
C ILE A 137 -15.50 1.75 0.58
N GLY A 138 -15.83 1.48 1.84
CA GLY A 138 -15.75 2.48 2.90
C GLY A 138 -14.35 2.55 3.53
N SER A 139 -13.46 3.37 2.97
CA SER A 139 -12.15 3.71 3.55
C SER A 139 -12.26 4.49 4.87
N GLY A 140 -12.67 3.81 5.94
CA GLY A 140 -13.01 4.41 7.22
C GLY A 140 -11.83 5.03 7.97
N TRP A 141 -10.60 4.58 7.69
CA TRP A 141 -9.38 5.05 8.37
C TRP A 141 -9.23 6.58 8.34
N TYR A 142 -9.54 7.20 7.19
CA TYR A 142 -9.35 8.64 7.00
C TYR A 142 -10.29 9.48 7.89
N LYS A 143 -11.55 9.04 8.03
CA LYS A 143 -12.51 9.70 8.93
C LYS A 143 -12.00 9.69 10.37
N HIS A 144 -11.50 8.55 10.83
CA HIS A 144 -10.94 8.40 12.18
C HIS A 144 -9.68 9.23 12.39
N ARG A 145 -8.85 9.35 11.35
CA ARG A 145 -7.68 10.24 11.34
C ARG A 145 -8.06 11.72 11.48
N LEU A 146 -9.12 12.18 10.81
CA LEU A 146 -9.58 13.57 10.91
C LEU A 146 -10.20 13.90 12.28
N LEU A 147 -10.94 12.96 12.86
CA LEU A 147 -11.59 13.12 14.16
C LEU A 147 -10.63 13.31 15.33
N VAL A 148 -9.33 13.08 15.13
CA VAL A 148 -8.31 13.39 16.14
C VAL A 148 -8.45 14.82 16.62
N ARG A 149 -8.65 15.79 15.72
CA ARG A 149 -8.71 17.22 16.06
C ARG A 149 -9.86 17.57 17.00
N ASP A 150 -10.92 16.76 17.01
CA ASP A 150 -12.04 16.92 17.91
C ASP A 150 -11.76 16.21 19.25
N THR A 151 -11.34 17.00 20.24
CA THR A 151 -11.09 16.49 21.60
C THR A 151 -12.38 16.15 22.34
N SER A 152 -13.56 16.54 21.85
CA SER A 152 -14.85 16.17 22.42
C SER A 152 -15.44 14.89 21.83
N ALA A 153 -14.90 14.42 20.69
CA ALA A 153 -15.40 13.22 20.01
C ALA A 153 -15.40 11.98 20.93
N ILE A 154 -16.53 11.26 20.92
CA ILE A 154 -16.67 9.98 21.61
C ILE A 154 -15.74 8.96 20.93
N LEU A 155 -14.90 8.32 21.73
CA LEU A 155 -13.93 7.34 21.24
C LEU A 155 -14.62 5.99 21.01
N PRO A 156 -14.17 5.20 20.01
CA PRO A 156 -14.59 3.81 19.87
C PRO A 156 -14.30 3.02 21.16
N ILE A 157 -15.10 1.98 21.39
CA ILE A 157 -15.00 1.12 22.59
C ILE A 157 -13.55 0.63 22.79
N GLY A 158 -13.08 0.69 24.04
CA GLY A 158 -11.75 0.23 24.45
C GLY A 158 -10.63 1.23 24.19
N TRP A 159 -10.89 2.39 23.59
CA TRP A 159 -9.89 3.44 23.36
C TRP A 159 -9.89 4.51 24.45
N LYS A 160 -8.69 4.97 24.81
CA LYS A 160 -8.46 6.07 25.72
C LYS A 160 -7.54 7.10 25.07
N ARG A 161 -7.86 8.38 25.27
CA ARG A 161 -6.99 9.50 24.94
C ARG A 161 -6.09 9.78 26.14
N ILE A 162 -4.77 9.82 25.92
CA ILE A 162 -3.77 10.06 26.97
C ILE A 162 -2.95 11.28 26.58
N TRP A 163 -3.00 12.32 27.40
CA TRP A 163 -2.20 13.52 27.22
C TRP A 163 -0.73 13.23 27.48
N MET A 164 0.14 13.78 26.63
CA MET A 164 1.58 13.61 26.73
C MET A 164 2.12 14.46 27.87
N ASP A 165 3.05 13.89 28.64
CA ASP A 165 3.87 14.64 29.59
C ASP A 165 5.07 15.29 28.88
N ASP A 166 5.83 16.11 29.61
CA ASP A 166 7.04 16.77 29.08
C ASP A 166 8.09 15.77 28.56
N GLY A 167 8.14 14.56 29.13
CA GLY A 167 9.05 13.50 28.69
C GLY A 167 8.63 12.92 27.34
N ASP A 168 7.34 12.67 27.14
CA ASP A 168 6.74 12.25 25.88
C ASP A 168 6.91 13.35 24.81
N LEU A 169 6.68 14.63 25.15
CA LEU A 169 6.88 15.75 24.24
C LEU A 169 8.35 15.92 23.83
N LYS A 170 9.29 15.78 24.79
CA LYS A 170 10.73 15.75 24.49
C LYS A 170 11.10 14.58 23.58
N LYS A 171 10.57 13.38 23.82
CA LYS A 171 10.80 12.21 22.95
C LYS A 171 10.22 12.42 21.55
N LEU A 172 9.05 13.05 21.45
CA LEU A 172 8.43 13.39 20.17
C LEU A 172 9.27 14.40 19.41
N ALA A 173 9.74 15.47 20.06
CA ALA A 173 10.61 16.48 19.47
C ALA A 173 12.00 15.93 19.08
N LEU A 174 12.53 14.98 19.85
CA LEU A 174 13.76 14.25 19.54
C LEU A 174 13.55 13.14 18.49
N GLY A 175 12.30 12.75 18.24
CA GLY A 175 11.91 11.80 17.20
C GLY A 175 12.27 12.36 15.85
N LYS A 176 13.42 11.94 15.29
CA LYS A 176 13.87 12.38 13.98
C LYS A 176 13.00 11.76 12.88
N GLY A 177 12.60 12.60 11.92
CA GLY A 177 11.54 12.27 10.97
C GLY A 177 10.20 12.44 11.69
N ILE A 178 9.59 13.60 11.62
CA ILE A 178 8.18 13.73 11.97
C ILE A 178 7.51 14.04 10.65
N VAL A 179 6.43 13.32 10.33
CA VAL A 179 5.66 13.60 9.12
C VAL A 179 5.05 14.99 9.31
N PRO A 180 5.38 15.97 8.45
CA PRO A 180 4.88 17.32 8.60
C PRO A 180 3.43 17.38 8.14
N ASP A 181 2.51 16.99 9.03
CA ASP A 181 1.09 16.81 8.73
C ASP A 181 0.23 17.29 9.91
N CYS A 182 -1.09 17.24 9.78
CA CYS A 182 -2.10 17.72 10.72
C CYS A 182 -2.01 17.13 12.14
N LEU A 183 -1.18 16.11 12.35
CA LEU A 183 -0.96 15.46 13.63
C LEU A 183 0.33 15.96 14.33
N LEU A 184 1.04 16.93 13.74
CA LEU A 184 2.24 17.54 14.34
C LEU A 184 1.95 18.23 15.68
N GLU A 185 0.82 18.93 15.76
CA GLU A 185 0.42 19.70 16.94
C GLU A 185 -0.24 18.84 18.02
N GLN A 186 -0.39 17.53 17.77
CA GLN A 186 -1.08 16.61 18.64
C GLN A 186 -0.31 16.39 19.95
N LYS A 187 -0.89 16.81 21.08
CA LYS A 187 -0.31 16.68 22.44
C LYS A 187 -0.86 15.49 23.24
N TYR A 188 -1.45 14.52 22.57
CA TYR A 188 -1.98 13.29 23.18
C TYR A 188 -1.83 12.13 22.21
N TYR A 189 -1.89 10.90 22.71
CA TYR A 189 -1.97 9.71 21.88
C TYR A 189 -3.16 8.86 22.32
N PHE A 190 -3.50 7.87 21.51
CA PHE A 190 -4.56 6.92 21.79
C PHE A 190 -3.98 5.56 22.16
N LYS A 191 -4.56 4.93 23.17
CA LYS A 191 -4.22 3.58 23.60
C LYS A 191 -5.49 2.76 23.69
N HIS A 192 -5.49 1.59 23.06
CA HIS A 192 -6.57 0.63 23.19
C HIS A 192 -6.25 -0.36 24.31
N ASP A 193 -7.25 -0.81 25.08
CA ASP A 193 -7.06 -1.70 26.24
C ASP A 193 -6.39 -3.03 25.86
N LYS A 194 -6.66 -3.53 24.64
CA LYS A 194 -6.03 -4.76 24.10
C LYS A 194 -4.70 -4.50 23.35
N ALA A 195 -4.23 -3.26 23.23
CA ALA A 195 -3.06 -2.92 22.44
C ALA A 195 -1.87 -2.51 23.30
N LYS A 196 -0.68 -3.05 22.98
CA LYS A 196 0.58 -2.67 23.62
C LYS A 196 1.13 -1.32 23.12
N LEU A 197 0.76 -0.92 21.90
CA LEU A 197 1.33 0.23 21.20
C LEU A 197 0.51 1.51 21.42
N LYS A 198 1.17 2.66 21.21
CA LYS A 198 0.57 4.00 21.18
C LYS A 198 0.18 4.37 19.74
N TYR A 199 -1.02 4.91 19.54
CA TYR A 199 -1.58 5.25 18.23
C TYR A 199 -1.84 6.74 18.10
N ARG A 200 -1.79 7.26 16.87
CA ARG A 200 -2.10 8.66 16.57
C ARG A 200 -3.59 8.94 16.48
N TYR A 201 -4.39 7.94 16.11
CA TYR A 201 -5.86 8.03 16.10
C TYR A 201 -6.49 6.70 16.50
N PRO A 202 -7.70 6.72 17.09
CA PRO A 202 -8.44 5.52 17.44
C PRO A 202 -9.23 5.02 16.23
N PHE A 203 -9.47 3.71 16.15
CA PHE A 203 -10.24 3.08 15.07
C PHE A 203 -11.05 1.89 15.61
N PRO A 204 -12.12 1.44 14.93
CA PRO A 204 -12.90 0.30 15.37
C PRO A 204 -12.01 -0.95 15.47
N ALA A 205 -11.86 -1.51 16.67
CA ALA A 205 -10.95 -2.61 16.94
C ALA A 205 -11.67 -3.96 17.14
N SER A 206 -12.95 -3.91 17.49
CA SER A 206 -13.85 -5.05 17.70
C SER A 206 -15.28 -4.52 17.76
N LEU A 207 -16.23 -5.17 17.11
CA LEU A 207 -17.65 -5.07 17.50
C LEU A 207 -17.92 -6.21 18.48
N PRO A 208 -18.78 -6.03 19.51
CA PRO A 208 -19.32 -7.18 20.22
C PRO A 208 -20.01 -8.09 19.20
N TYR A 209 -19.67 -9.39 19.23
CA TYR A 209 -20.28 -10.41 18.39
C TYR A 209 -21.81 -10.29 18.50
N ARG A 210 -22.48 -9.86 17.42
CA ARG A 210 -23.94 -9.61 17.46
C ARG A 210 -24.80 -10.85 17.29
N GLY A 211 -24.24 -12.05 17.17
CA GLY A 211 -25.01 -13.30 16.99
C GLY A 211 -25.72 -13.42 15.65
N GLU A 212 -26.01 -12.30 14.98
CA GLU A 212 -26.47 -12.24 13.60
C GLU A 212 -25.28 -12.47 12.67
N GLN A 213 -25.28 -13.61 11.98
CA GLN A 213 -24.44 -13.83 10.82
C GLN A 213 -24.94 -12.86 9.73
N GLU A 214 -24.34 -11.66 9.64
CA GLU A 214 -24.49 -10.88 8.41
C GLU A 214 -24.10 -11.79 7.24
N ALA A 215 -24.94 -11.82 6.19
CA ALA A 215 -24.67 -12.63 5.02
C ALA A 215 -23.25 -12.34 4.49
N PRO A 216 -22.53 -13.35 3.95
CA PRO A 216 -21.19 -13.15 3.41
C PRO A 216 -21.15 -11.95 2.47
N SER A 217 -20.20 -11.04 2.68
CA SER A 217 -20.07 -9.86 1.81
C SER A 217 -19.87 -10.32 0.37
N LEU A 218 -20.74 -9.85 -0.53
CA LEU A 218 -20.65 -10.17 -1.96
C LEU A 218 -19.27 -9.78 -2.50
N GLN A 219 -18.54 -10.78 -2.98
CA GLN A 219 -17.23 -10.60 -3.58
C GLN A 219 -17.40 -10.23 -5.04
N THR A 220 -16.82 -9.10 -5.44
CA THR A 220 -16.94 -8.53 -6.77
C THR A 220 -15.54 -8.18 -7.27
N ALA A 221 -15.18 -8.70 -8.44
CA ALA A 221 -13.79 -8.70 -8.93
C ALA A 221 -13.37 -7.36 -9.54
N TYR A 222 -14.33 -6.49 -9.88
CA TYR A 222 -14.04 -5.21 -10.52
C TYR A 222 -14.21 -4.07 -9.54
N LEU A 223 -13.28 -3.14 -9.58
CA LEU A 223 -13.34 -1.88 -8.87
C LEU A 223 -13.60 -0.75 -9.85
N PHE A 224 -14.28 0.28 -9.38
CA PHE A 224 -14.39 1.55 -10.08
C PHE A 224 -13.88 2.68 -9.20
N ALA A 225 -13.13 3.61 -9.79
CA ALA A 225 -12.79 4.89 -9.17
C ALA A 225 -12.62 5.96 -10.24
N ARG A 226 -12.94 7.20 -9.89
CA ARG A 226 -12.57 8.37 -10.70
C ARG A 226 -11.35 9.02 -10.06
N THR A 227 -10.19 8.91 -10.70
CA THR A 227 -8.89 9.27 -10.07
C THR A 227 -7.96 10.03 -11.01
N GLU A 228 -6.90 10.59 -10.45
CA GLU A 228 -5.84 11.26 -11.19
C GLU A 228 -4.89 10.24 -11.82
N ARG A 229 -4.37 10.55 -13.01
CA ARG A 229 -3.34 9.75 -13.69
C ARG A 229 -2.18 10.59 -14.20
N ALA A 230 -1.03 9.95 -14.39
CA ALA A 230 0.15 10.53 -15.04
C ALA A 230 0.89 9.48 -15.86
N TYR A 231 1.63 9.92 -16.87
CA TYR A 231 2.51 9.06 -17.68
C TYR A 231 3.97 9.36 -17.34
N MET A 232 4.70 8.34 -16.88
CA MET A 232 6.11 8.48 -16.49
C MET A 232 6.90 7.24 -16.92
N CYS A 233 8.22 7.36 -17.06
CA CYS A 233 9.04 6.26 -17.53
C CYS A 233 9.68 5.48 -16.38
N GLY A 234 9.95 4.20 -16.63
CA GLY A 234 10.66 3.32 -15.71
C GLY A 234 12.15 3.25 -16.03
N GLN A 235 13.00 3.23 -15.00
CA GLN A 235 14.44 2.99 -15.13
C GLN A 235 14.94 1.98 -14.10
N THR A 236 15.51 0.87 -14.57
CA THR A 236 16.03 -0.20 -13.71
C THR A 236 17.14 0.29 -12.79
N ILE A 237 17.11 -0.15 -11.53
CA ILE A 237 18.19 0.09 -10.57
C ILE A 237 19.31 -0.93 -10.86
N SER A 238 20.53 -0.46 -11.10
CA SER A 238 21.64 -1.35 -11.50
C SER A 238 21.97 -2.41 -10.42
N PRO A 239 22.08 -3.71 -10.75
CA PRO A 239 22.36 -4.79 -9.79
C PRO A 239 23.74 -4.73 -9.12
N THR A 240 24.75 -4.13 -9.78
CA THR A 240 26.12 -4.00 -9.26
C THR A 240 26.22 -3.01 -8.09
N ARG A 241 25.11 -2.37 -7.73
CA ARG A 241 25.03 -1.24 -6.80
C ARG A 241 24.40 -1.56 -5.45
N VAL A 242 24.19 -2.84 -5.13
CA VAL A 242 23.49 -3.26 -3.91
C VAL A 242 24.35 -4.25 -3.12
N ARG A 243 25.28 -3.77 -2.28
CA ARG A 243 26.04 -4.64 -1.35
C ARG A 243 25.18 -5.19 -0.20
N TYR A 244 24.06 -4.53 0.12
CA TYR A 244 23.09 -5.04 1.08
C TYR A 244 21.88 -5.58 0.33
N LYS A 245 21.80 -6.91 0.18
CA LYS A 245 20.52 -7.60 0.02
C LYS A 245 19.67 -7.28 1.25
N ARG A 246 19.03 -6.11 1.27
CA ARG A 246 17.90 -5.90 2.17
C ARG A 246 16.79 -6.74 1.60
N ASP A 247 16.37 -7.75 2.37
CA ASP A 247 15.16 -8.52 2.15
C ASP A 247 14.02 -7.57 1.74
N GLY A 248 13.68 -7.52 0.44
CA GLY A 248 12.54 -6.74 -0.06
C GLY A 248 12.75 -5.79 -1.26
N TYR A 249 13.98 -5.47 -1.72
CA TYR A 249 14.17 -4.52 -2.85
C TYR A 249 14.41 -5.17 -4.24
N SER A 250 14.29 -6.49 -4.38
CA SER A 250 14.70 -7.21 -5.61
C SER A 250 14.06 -6.73 -6.92
N PHE A 251 12.90 -6.11 -6.85
CA PHE A 251 12.13 -5.69 -8.03
C PHE A 251 11.74 -4.21 -7.95
N SER A 252 12.62 -3.39 -7.37
CA SER A 252 12.41 -1.94 -7.32
C SER A 252 12.98 -1.26 -8.57
N MET A 253 12.25 -0.29 -9.09
CA MET A 253 12.61 0.51 -10.25
C MET A 253 12.43 1.99 -9.94
N TRP A 254 13.25 2.85 -10.54
CA TRP A 254 13.03 4.29 -10.47
C TRP A 254 11.93 4.72 -11.44
N ILE A 255 11.13 5.69 -11.00
CA ILE A 255 10.21 6.44 -11.86
C ILE A 255 10.93 7.72 -12.24
N ILE A 256 11.06 7.95 -13.54
CA ILE A 256 11.70 9.11 -14.13
C ILE A 256 10.72 9.92 -14.99
N ARG A 257 10.89 11.23 -14.99
CA ARG A 257 10.19 12.14 -15.90
C ARG A 257 10.82 12.09 -17.30
N SER A 258 10.14 12.68 -18.28
CA SER A 258 10.63 12.81 -19.66
C SER A 258 11.95 13.58 -19.78
N ASN A 259 12.24 14.48 -18.83
CA ASN A 259 13.50 15.23 -18.74
C ASN A 259 14.64 14.44 -18.05
N GLY A 260 14.43 13.16 -17.71
CA GLY A 260 15.42 12.32 -17.02
C GLY A 260 15.49 12.50 -15.50
N GLN A 261 14.67 13.38 -14.93
CA GLN A 261 14.62 13.59 -13.48
C GLN A 261 14.01 12.38 -12.77
N HIS A 262 14.72 11.88 -11.77
CA HIS A 262 14.27 10.85 -10.84
C HIS A 262 13.24 11.42 -9.86
N VAL A 263 12.04 10.84 -9.83
CA VAL A 263 10.91 11.42 -9.07
C VAL A 263 10.16 10.43 -8.20
N GLY A 264 10.40 9.14 -8.35
CA GLY A 264 9.70 8.13 -7.57
C GLY A 264 10.33 6.76 -7.65
N TYR A 265 9.71 5.82 -6.95
CA TYR A 265 10.08 4.42 -7.01
C TYR A 265 8.82 3.59 -7.21
N ILE A 266 8.98 2.42 -7.83
CA ILE A 266 7.92 1.45 -8.01
C ILE A 266 8.45 0.04 -7.74
N GLN A 267 7.64 -0.77 -7.07
CA GLN A 267 7.98 -2.14 -6.75
C GLN A 267 7.17 -3.09 -7.64
N LEU A 268 7.86 -3.72 -8.58
CA LEU A 268 7.33 -4.66 -9.56
C LEU A 268 7.10 -6.03 -8.91
N HIS A 269 6.29 -6.86 -9.57
CA HIS A 269 5.94 -8.18 -9.04
C HIS A 269 7.06 -9.21 -9.17
N ASN A 270 7.88 -9.16 -10.22
CA ASN A 270 8.91 -10.16 -10.51
C ASN A 270 9.97 -9.61 -11.49
N SER A 271 10.98 -10.44 -11.81
CA SER A 271 12.07 -10.06 -12.72
C SER A 271 11.62 -9.85 -14.16
N LYS A 272 10.62 -10.60 -14.64
CA LYS A 272 10.12 -10.48 -16.03
C LYS A 272 9.51 -9.10 -16.28
N ASP A 273 8.75 -8.59 -15.30
CA ASP A 273 8.21 -7.24 -15.37
C ASP A 273 9.33 -6.18 -15.40
N MET A 274 10.45 -6.45 -14.71
CA MET A 274 11.62 -5.57 -14.68
C MET A 274 12.45 -5.61 -15.97
N GLU A 275 12.59 -6.79 -16.59
CA GLU A 275 13.27 -6.99 -17.87
C GLU A 275 12.64 -6.15 -18.99
N ALA A 276 11.32 -5.91 -18.92
CA ALA A 276 10.60 -5.05 -19.87
C ALA A 276 11.00 -3.56 -19.82
N PHE A 277 11.83 -3.15 -18.84
CA PHE A 277 12.38 -1.80 -18.69
C PHE A 277 13.91 -1.78 -18.76
N GLY A 278 14.52 -2.78 -19.39
CA GLY A 278 15.96 -2.82 -19.62
C GLY A 278 16.50 -1.60 -20.39
N PRO A 279 17.84 -1.45 -20.49
CA PRO A 279 18.47 -0.30 -21.14
C PRO A 279 17.95 -0.14 -22.57
N SER A 280 17.21 0.93 -22.82
CA SER A 280 16.64 1.29 -24.12
C SER A 280 16.87 2.78 -24.36
N GLU A 281 17.14 3.15 -25.61
CA GLU A 281 17.22 4.56 -26.04
C GLU A 281 15.88 5.30 -25.84
N SER A 282 14.77 4.55 -25.80
CA SER A 282 13.42 5.06 -25.49
C SER A 282 12.88 4.38 -24.22
N PRO A 283 12.95 5.04 -23.05
CA PRO A 283 12.39 4.50 -21.81
C PRO A 283 10.91 4.21 -21.96
N ARG A 284 10.49 3.01 -21.54
CA ARG A 284 9.09 2.60 -21.60
C ARG A 284 8.24 3.47 -20.65
N SER A 285 7.20 4.07 -21.21
CA SER A 285 6.20 4.83 -20.45
C SER A 285 5.25 3.90 -19.69
N MET A 286 4.85 4.32 -18.49
CA MET A 286 3.90 3.66 -17.60
C MET A 286 2.73 4.59 -17.32
N GLU A 287 1.50 4.07 -17.40
CA GLU A 287 0.33 4.76 -16.88
C GLU A 287 0.22 4.53 -15.37
N LEU A 288 0.34 5.62 -14.61
CA LEU A 288 0.27 5.61 -13.16
C LEU A 288 -1.05 6.24 -12.72
N VAL A 289 -1.72 5.62 -11.75
CA VAL A 289 -2.94 6.16 -11.12
C VAL A 289 -2.72 6.36 -9.62
N ALA A 290 -3.20 7.48 -9.09
CA ALA A 290 -3.06 7.78 -7.66
C ALA A 290 -4.07 7.01 -6.80
N THR A 291 -3.63 6.59 -5.61
CA THR A 291 -4.49 5.96 -4.58
C THR A 291 -4.58 6.84 -3.33
N CYS A 292 -3.46 7.34 -2.84
CA CYS A 292 -3.35 8.15 -1.63
C CYS A 292 -2.31 9.25 -1.78
N LYS A 293 -2.50 10.37 -1.07
CA LYS A 293 -1.40 11.28 -0.71
C LYS A 293 -0.73 10.81 0.57
N GLY A 294 0.53 11.19 0.71
CA GLY A 294 1.21 11.06 1.97
C GLY A 294 2.67 11.43 1.91
N TYR A 295 3.47 10.74 2.71
CA TYR A 295 4.89 11.02 2.85
C TYR A 295 5.67 9.72 2.90
N THR A 296 6.83 9.70 2.27
CA THR A 296 7.78 8.58 2.42
C THR A 296 9.21 9.07 2.28
N ALA A 297 10.08 8.48 3.08
CA ALA A 297 11.51 8.73 3.00
C ALA A 297 12.16 8.05 1.79
N ASN A 298 11.49 7.06 1.18
CA ASN A 298 11.98 6.40 -0.03
C ASN A 298 12.00 7.36 -1.24
N VAL A 299 11.13 8.37 -1.28
CA VAL A 299 11.16 9.42 -2.32
C VAL A 299 12.35 10.37 -2.13
N SER A 300 12.88 10.48 -0.91
CA SER A 300 14.03 11.37 -0.60
C SER A 300 15.36 10.83 -1.11
N VAL A 301 15.42 9.55 -1.47
CA VAL A 301 16.63 8.84 -1.90
C VAL A 301 16.57 8.41 -3.38
N VAL A 302 15.58 8.88 -4.14
CA VAL A 302 15.41 8.51 -5.55
C VAL A 302 16.52 9.13 -6.39
N GLY A 303 17.13 8.33 -7.27
CA GLY A 303 18.22 8.76 -8.15
C GLY A 303 19.57 8.87 -7.46
N GLU A 304 19.61 8.60 -6.15
CA GLU A 304 20.83 8.63 -5.35
C GLU A 304 21.31 7.20 -5.09
N ASP A 305 22.53 6.90 -5.53
CA ASP A 305 23.17 5.59 -5.38
C ASP A 305 23.76 5.38 -3.97
N TRP A 306 22.96 5.50 -2.90
CA TRP A 306 23.42 5.36 -1.50
C TRP A 306 24.02 4.00 -1.12
N ASN A 307 23.97 3.02 -2.01
CA ASN A 307 24.42 1.64 -1.79
C ASN A 307 25.69 1.27 -2.58
N VAL A 308 26.29 2.22 -3.31
CA VAL A 308 27.51 2.02 -4.10
C VAL A 308 28.72 2.49 -3.32
N PHE A 309 29.59 1.56 -2.92
CA PHE A 309 30.81 1.89 -2.18
C PHE A 309 32.04 1.28 -2.85
N PRO A 310 32.99 2.10 -3.33
CA PRO A 310 34.31 1.63 -3.76
C PRO A 310 35.21 1.24 -2.56
N GLY A 311 34.97 1.77 -1.35
CA GLY A 311 35.72 1.46 -0.11
C GLY A 311 34.90 1.60 1.20
N GLU A 312 35.49 1.24 2.36
CA GLU A 312 34.80 1.25 3.66
C GLU A 312 34.55 2.65 4.26
N GLU A 313 35.44 3.62 4.00
CA GLU A 313 35.28 4.99 4.49
C GLU A 313 34.19 5.76 3.73
N GLU A 314 34.15 5.66 2.39
CA GLU A 314 33.07 6.27 1.60
C GLU A 314 31.71 5.64 1.95
N ALA A 315 31.70 4.34 2.30
CA ALA A 315 30.52 3.67 2.79
C ALA A 315 29.97 4.27 4.09
N ASN A 316 30.84 4.66 5.02
CA ASN A 316 30.41 5.24 6.28
C ASN A 316 29.82 6.64 6.11
N GLU A 317 30.38 7.45 5.22
CA GLU A 317 29.87 8.80 4.94
C GLU A 317 28.54 8.75 4.16
N GLN A 318 28.44 7.92 3.12
CA GLN A 318 27.17 7.72 2.42
C GLN A 318 26.10 7.09 3.33
N ARG A 319 26.45 6.19 4.27
CA ARG A 319 25.51 5.72 5.31
C ARG A 319 25.05 6.85 6.23
N ARG A 320 25.90 7.84 6.53
CA ARG A 320 25.49 9.02 7.32
C ARG A 320 24.49 9.86 6.54
N ILE A 321 24.76 10.13 5.27
CA ILE A 321 23.87 10.92 4.42
C ILE A 321 22.56 10.17 4.13
N GLY A 322 22.61 8.88 3.79
CA GLY A 322 21.42 8.04 3.64
C GLY A 322 20.57 8.02 4.92
N ARG A 323 21.20 7.86 6.11
CA ARG A 323 20.49 7.99 7.40
C ARG A 323 19.92 9.39 7.64
N HIS A 324 20.51 10.44 7.06
CA HIS A 324 19.97 11.79 7.12
C HIS A 324 18.76 11.96 6.20
N LEU A 325 18.85 11.49 4.95
CA LEU A 325 17.74 11.53 3.99
C LEU A 325 16.55 10.68 4.41
N PHE A 326 16.81 9.53 5.06
CA PHE A 326 15.74 8.72 5.62
C PHE A 326 15.00 9.41 6.78
N ARG A 327 15.51 10.53 7.31
CA ARG A 327 14.86 11.35 8.33
C ARG A 327 14.09 12.54 7.76
N THR A 328 14.17 12.79 6.45
CA THR A 328 13.49 13.90 5.78
C THR A 328 12.48 13.36 4.77
N PRO A 329 11.33 12.83 5.21
CA PRO A 329 10.32 12.31 4.28
C PRO A 329 9.82 13.41 3.34
N LYS A 330 9.64 13.06 2.06
CA LYS A 330 9.05 13.96 1.06
C LYS A 330 7.58 13.65 0.88
N ALA A 331 6.78 14.70 0.60
CA ALA A 331 5.40 14.54 0.19
C ALA A 331 5.33 13.78 -1.14
N CYS A 332 4.38 12.87 -1.25
CA CYS A 332 4.23 11.99 -2.40
C CYS A 332 2.76 11.61 -2.66
N TYR A 333 2.53 11.13 -3.88
CA TYR A 333 1.38 10.31 -4.23
C TYR A 333 1.81 8.84 -4.22
N PHE A 334 1.05 8.00 -3.52
CA PHE A 334 1.12 6.56 -3.69
C PHE A 334 0.35 6.19 -4.94
N VAL A 335 0.96 5.37 -5.79
CA VAL A 335 0.50 5.13 -7.16
C VAL A 335 0.48 3.64 -7.48
N LEU A 336 -0.42 3.26 -8.38
CA LEU A 336 -0.39 1.96 -9.04
C LEU A 336 0.06 2.16 -10.48
N TRP A 337 0.92 1.26 -10.98
CA TRP A 337 1.08 1.09 -12.42
C TRP A 337 0.00 0.15 -12.92
N ILE A 338 -0.68 0.56 -14.00
CA ILE A 338 -1.75 -0.20 -14.64
C ILE A 338 -1.48 -0.42 -16.14
N GLU A 339 -2.08 -1.47 -16.69
CA GLU A 339 -2.16 -1.74 -18.13
C GLU A 339 -3.61 -2.05 -18.51
N TRP A 340 -4.11 -1.47 -19.61
CA TRP A 340 -5.47 -1.67 -20.09
C TRP A 340 -5.57 -2.87 -21.04
N ILE A 341 -6.57 -3.71 -20.82
CA ILE A 341 -6.95 -4.83 -21.70
C ILE A 341 -8.48 -4.79 -21.84
N ASP A 342 -8.98 -4.62 -23.07
CA ASP A 342 -10.41 -4.60 -23.40
C ASP A 342 -11.27 -3.70 -22.48
N GLY A 343 -10.76 -2.51 -22.15
CA GLY A 343 -11.45 -1.53 -21.31
C GLY A 343 -11.39 -1.81 -19.80
N VAL A 344 -10.62 -2.80 -19.37
CA VAL A 344 -10.32 -3.09 -17.95
C VAL A 344 -8.84 -2.87 -17.68
N ALA A 345 -8.52 -2.08 -16.68
CA ALA A 345 -7.16 -1.90 -16.20
C ALA A 345 -6.75 -3.08 -15.30
N TYR A 346 -5.50 -3.51 -15.43
CA TYR A 346 -4.87 -4.52 -14.59
C TYR A 346 -3.70 -3.90 -13.86
N ARG A 347 -3.68 -4.05 -12.55
CA ARG A 347 -2.59 -3.62 -11.68
C ARG A 347 -1.32 -4.44 -11.94
N LYS A 348 -0.22 -3.73 -12.20
CA LYS A 348 1.11 -4.30 -12.49
C LYS A 348 2.10 -4.11 -11.35
N ALA A 349 1.99 -3.01 -10.61
CA ALA A 349 2.89 -2.69 -9.52
C ALA A 349 2.30 -1.61 -8.58
N SER A 350 3.01 -1.32 -7.49
CA SER A 350 2.70 -0.25 -6.52
C SER A 350 3.96 0.54 -6.18
N GLY A 351 3.83 1.84 -5.95
CA GLY A 351 4.97 2.72 -5.74
C GLY A 351 4.58 4.09 -5.18
N ALA A 352 5.51 5.04 -5.25
CA ALA A 352 5.24 6.42 -4.91
C ALA A 352 6.02 7.41 -5.80
N VAL A 353 5.39 8.54 -6.11
CA VAL A 353 5.92 9.65 -6.90
C VAL A 353 5.94 10.91 -6.04
N ALA A 354 7.01 11.70 -6.10
CA ALA A 354 7.11 12.99 -5.43
C ALA A 354 5.92 13.89 -5.78
N ALA A 355 5.31 14.53 -4.78
CA ALA A 355 4.09 15.31 -4.97
C ALA A 355 4.28 16.46 -5.97
N GLU A 356 5.42 17.13 -5.92
CA GLU A 356 5.77 18.20 -6.87
C GLU A 356 5.77 17.70 -8.32
N ALA A 357 6.41 16.55 -8.59
CA ALA A 357 6.46 15.98 -9.93
C ALA A 357 5.09 15.50 -10.39
N TRP A 358 4.31 14.88 -9.51
CA TRP A 358 2.94 14.45 -9.81
C TRP A 358 2.05 15.63 -10.20
N GLU A 359 2.08 16.73 -9.44
CA GLU A 359 1.26 17.92 -9.73
C GLU A 359 1.65 18.59 -11.07
N GLN A 360 2.91 18.49 -11.48
CA GLN A 360 3.38 19.05 -12.76
C GLN A 360 2.98 18.18 -13.96
N ASP A 361 2.99 16.85 -13.80
CA ASP A 361 2.89 15.91 -14.92
C ASP A 361 1.55 15.15 -14.98
N LYS A 362 0.68 15.29 -13.98
CA LYS A 362 -0.64 14.65 -14.02
C LYS A 362 -1.51 15.23 -15.13
N GLU A 363 -2.34 14.37 -15.70
CA GLU A 363 -3.37 14.77 -16.65
C GLU A 363 -4.40 15.70 -15.98
N LYS A 364 -4.93 16.65 -16.74
CA LYS A 364 -5.94 17.59 -16.25
C LYS A 364 -7.28 16.91 -15.97
N GLU A 365 -7.61 15.91 -16.77
CA GLU A 365 -8.86 15.16 -16.66
C GLU A 365 -8.66 13.91 -15.81
N LEU A 366 -9.65 13.65 -14.94
CA LEU A 366 -9.68 12.41 -14.18
C LEU A 366 -10.01 11.23 -15.09
N VAL A 367 -9.39 10.09 -14.82
CA VAL A 367 -9.69 8.82 -15.50
C VAL A 367 -10.79 8.06 -14.76
N ASP A 368 -11.73 7.51 -15.52
CA ASP A 368 -12.70 6.52 -15.05
C ASP A 368 -12.02 5.16 -15.06
N LEU A 369 -11.43 4.78 -13.94
CA LEU A 369 -10.66 3.56 -13.77
C LEU A 369 -11.57 2.39 -13.43
N ILE A 370 -11.62 1.39 -14.31
CA ILE A 370 -12.18 0.06 -14.02
C ILE A 370 -11.00 -0.88 -13.78
N LEU A 371 -10.77 -1.31 -12.54
CA LEU A 371 -9.63 -2.15 -12.15
C LEU A 371 -10.10 -3.59 -11.90
N GLY A 372 -9.53 -4.57 -12.61
CA GLY A 372 -9.90 -5.99 -12.56
C GLY A 372 -8.78 -6.94 -12.14
#